data_AF-A0A834LCQ7-F1
#
_entry.id   AF-A0A834LCQ7-F1
#
_cell.length_a   1.000
_cell.length_b   1.000
_cell.length_c   1.000
_cell.angle_alpha   90.00
_cell.angle_beta   90.00
_cell.angle_gamma   90.00
#
_symmetry.space_group_name_H-M   'P 1'
#
loop_
_entity.id
_entity.type
_entity.pdbx_description
1 polymer ?
#
loop_
_entity_poly.entity_id
_entity_poly.type
_entity_poly.pdbx_seq_one_letter_code
_entity_poly.pdbx_strand_id
1 'polypeptide(L)'
;MDVIKEYNASIDFYWAPLLVESNCDGPYDHRIKERIVRVQAIEKHARHWTNADILVFNSYIWWTSHKMKIHHIISFQKFIVRWGSFESPGEVDGDYLEVQRIYEMAVKTWSDWLETCVNRTKTRLFFVSFSPTHERFVSSTFLFRNFLSNL
;
A
#
# COMPACT_ATOMS: atom_id res chain seq x y z
N MET A 1 16.49 11.58 -1.67
CA MET A 1 16.57 12.47 -0.50
C MET A 1 17.14 13.81 -0.90
N ASP A 2 16.25 14.79 -1.02
CA ASP A 2 16.61 16.18 -1.30
C ASP A 2 16.79 16.93 0.02
N VAL A 3 17.91 17.65 0.16
CA VAL A 3 18.30 18.33 1.41
C VAL A 3 18.26 19.84 1.22
N ILE A 4 17.49 20.51 2.07
CA ILE A 4 17.36 21.96 2.15
C ILE A 4 18.22 22.45 3.31
N LYS A 5 19.48 22.78 2.99
CA LYS A 5 20.53 23.06 4.00
C LYS A 5 20.19 24.21 4.95
N GLU A 6 19.59 25.29 4.45
CA GLU A 6 19.25 26.49 5.24
C GLU A 6 18.29 26.18 6.40
N TYR A 7 17.41 25.19 6.22
CA TYR A 7 16.40 24.80 7.21
C TYR A 7 16.73 23.51 7.96
N ASN A 8 17.90 22.90 7.69
CA ASN A 8 18.23 21.55 8.15
C ASN A 8 17.08 20.55 7.89
N ALA A 9 16.46 20.67 6.73
CA ALA A 9 15.29 19.89 6.34
C ALA A 9 15.63 18.95 5.19
N SER A 10 14.94 17.82 5.11
CA SER A 10 15.04 16.92 3.98
C SER A 10 13.68 16.38 3.60
N ILE A 11 13.52 16.07 2.31
CA ILE A 11 12.34 15.42 1.76
C ILE A 11 12.80 14.18 0.99
N ASP A 12 12.08 13.08 1.14
CA ASP A 12 12.37 11.87 0.40
C ASP A 12 11.08 11.20 -0.08
N PHE A 13 11.20 10.47 -1.17
CA PHE A 13 10.13 9.66 -1.72
C PHE A 13 10.58 8.20 -1.78
N TYR A 14 9.85 7.34 -1.08
CA TYR A 14 10.12 5.91 -1.07
C TYR A 14 8.98 5.14 -1.77
N TRP A 15 9.34 4.34 -2.77
CA TRP A 15 8.39 3.55 -3.54
C TRP A 15 7.96 2.28 -2.79
N ALA A 16 6.69 2.23 -2.38
CA ALA A 16 6.05 1.07 -1.76
C ALA A 16 4.56 1.04 -2.13
N PRO A 17 4.20 0.66 -3.37
CA PRO A 17 2.89 0.90 -3.94
C PRO A 17 1.77 0.19 -3.17
N LEU A 18 2.06 -0.96 -2.58
CA LEU A 18 1.11 -1.77 -1.80
C LEU A 18 1.40 -1.75 -0.30
N LEU A 19 2.25 -0.84 0.18
CA LEU A 19 2.79 -0.74 1.56
C LEU A 19 3.64 -1.94 2.02
N VAL A 20 3.13 -3.15 1.81
CA VAL A 20 3.78 -4.43 2.10
C VAL A 20 4.56 -4.93 0.89
N GLU A 21 5.46 -5.88 1.13
CA GLU A 21 6.34 -6.41 0.10
C GLU A 21 5.56 -7.07 -1.03
N SER A 22 5.95 -6.78 -2.27
CA SER A 22 5.29 -7.30 -3.46
C SER A 22 6.25 -7.47 -4.63
N ASN A 23 5.79 -8.17 -5.67
CA ASN A 23 6.53 -8.18 -6.94
C ASN A 23 6.46 -6.83 -7.68
N CYS A 24 5.66 -5.86 -7.21
CA CYS A 24 5.52 -4.53 -7.82
C CYS A 24 6.42 -3.45 -7.18
N ASP A 25 7.37 -3.86 -6.32
CA ASP A 25 8.23 -2.95 -5.55
C ASP A 25 9.33 -2.28 -6.39
N GLY A 26 9.47 -2.67 -7.66
CA GLY A 26 10.38 -2.02 -8.59
C GLY A 26 9.72 -0.78 -9.23
N PRO A 27 10.27 0.43 -9.06
CA PRO A 27 9.61 1.66 -9.51
C PRO A 27 9.45 1.75 -11.03
N TYR A 28 10.23 1.00 -11.81
CA TYR A 28 10.20 1.05 -13.29
C TYR A 28 9.41 -0.11 -13.92
N ASP A 29 9.27 -1.23 -13.22
CA ASP A 29 8.68 -2.50 -13.67
C ASP A 29 7.42 -2.91 -12.88
N HIS A 30 6.89 -2.02 -12.02
CA HIS A 30 5.69 -2.21 -11.20
C HIS A 30 4.37 -2.52 -11.95
N ARG A 31 4.35 -2.46 -13.29
CA ARG A 31 3.15 -2.72 -14.11
C ARG A 31 2.99 -4.21 -14.39
N ILE A 32 2.72 -4.98 -13.34
CA ILE A 32 2.60 -6.42 -13.41
C ILE A 32 1.13 -6.84 -13.51
N LYS A 33 0.83 -7.77 -14.44
CA LYS A 33 -0.53 -8.30 -14.65
C LYS A 33 -0.99 -9.15 -13.48
N GLU A 34 -0.13 -10.04 -13.01
CA GLU A 34 -0.38 -10.93 -11.88
C GLU A 34 0.45 -10.48 -10.68
N ARG A 35 -0.21 -9.77 -9.76
CA ARG A 35 0.45 -9.21 -8.59
C ARG A 35 0.53 -10.26 -7.49
N ILE A 36 1.70 -10.36 -6.89
CA ILE A 36 1.98 -11.22 -5.74
C ILE A 36 2.29 -10.32 -4.55
N VAL A 37 1.54 -10.49 -3.47
CA VAL A 37 1.61 -9.65 -2.27
C VAL A 37 1.94 -10.51 -1.06
N ARG A 38 2.95 -10.09 -0.29
CA ARG A 38 3.27 -10.67 1.01
C ARG A 38 2.64 -9.82 2.10
N VAL A 39 1.36 -10.06 2.35
CA VAL A 39 0.51 -9.21 3.22
C VAL A 39 1.01 -9.02 4.65
N GLN A 40 1.86 -9.91 5.16
CA GLN A 40 2.45 -9.83 6.50
C GLN A 40 3.90 -9.32 6.51
N ALA A 41 4.47 -8.95 5.36
CA ALA A 41 5.86 -8.54 5.26
C ALA A 41 5.96 -7.05 4.93
N ILE A 42 6.34 -6.24 5.91
CA ILE A 42 6.47 -4.78 5.78
C ILE A 42 7.87 -4.26 6.10
N GLU A 43 8.66 -5.07 6.79
CA GLU A 43 9.95 -4.74 7.39
C GLU A 43 10.96 -4.20 6.37
N LYS A 44 10.96 -4.79 5.17
CA LYS A 44 11.80 -4.39 4.04
C LYS A 44 11.59 -2.93 3.64
N HIS A 45 10.34 -2.45 3.71
CA HIS A 45 9.99 -1.07 3.41
C HIS A 45 10.10 -0.19 4.64
N ALA A 46 9.59 -0.66 5.78
CA ALA A 46 9.55 0.05 7.06
C ALA A 46 10.91 0.55 7.55
N ARG A 47 11.99 -0.19 7.27
CA ARG A 47 13.36 0.24 7.59
C ARG A 47 13.74 1.60 6.98
N HIS A 48 13.12 1.98 5.86
CA HIS A 48 13.36 3.27 5.19
C HIS A 48 12.50 4.40 5.75
N TRP A 49 11.40 4.07 6.43
CA TRP A 49 10.50 5.04 7.07
C TRP A 49 10.88 5.33 8.52
N THR A 50 11.68 4.45 9.10
CA THR A 50 12.15 4.54 10.48
C THR A 50 12.93 5.84 10.66
N ASN A 51 12.56 6.63 11.68
CA ASN A 51 13.13 7.92 12.06
C ASN A 51 12.68 9.17 11.28
N ALA A 52 11.72 9.06 10.35
CA ALA A 52 11.14 10.27 9.76
C ALA A 52 10.33 11.07 10.81
N ASP A 53 10.48 12.40 10.81
CA ASP A 53 9.67 13.29 11.66
C ASP A 53 8.24 13.43 11.13
N ILE A 54 8.06 13.28 9.82
CA ILE A 54 6.76 13.32 9.15
C ILE A 54 6.69 12.16 8.17
N LEU A 55 5.66 11.33 8.31
CA LEU A 55 5.35 10.26 7.38
C LEU A 55 4.03 10.55 6.66
N VAL A 56 4.04 10.47 5.33
CA VAL A 56 2.87 10.63 4.47
C VAL A 56 2.73 9.38 3.60
N PHE A 57 1.67 8.61 3.83
CA PHE A 57 1.40 7.38 3.08
C PHE A 57 0.29 7.59 2.06
N ASN A 58 0.39 6.91 0.92
CA ASN A 58 -0.69 6.75 -0.06
C ASN A 58 -0.54 5.38 -0.71
N SER A 59 -1.61 4.60 -0.74
CA SER A 59 -1.60 3.29 -1.38
C SER A 59 -3.01 2.94 -1.87
N TYR A 60 -3.62 3.75 -2.74
CA TYR A 60 -4.93 3.39 -3.32
C TYR A 60 -4.83 2.94 -4.78
N ILE A 61 -4.30 3.78 -5.66
CA ILE A 61 -4.37 3.58 -7.11
C ILE A 61 -3.66 2.30 -7.58
N TRP A 62 -2.74 1.79 -6.76
CA TRP A 62 -1.97 0.58 -7.05
C TRP A 62 -2.75 -0.71 -6.84
N TRP A 63 -3.84 -0.66 -6.08
CA TRP A 63 -4.76 -1.77 -5.88
C TRP A 63 -5.83 -1.85 -6.98
N THR A 64 -5.89 -0.88 -7.88
CA THR A 64 -6.88 -0.86 -8.96
C THR A 64 -6.27 -1.31 -10.30
N SER A 65 -7.08 -1.97 -11.13
CA SER A 65 -6.68 -2.36 -12.48
C SER A 65 -6.95 -1.23 -13.48
N HIS A 66 -5.94 -0.87 -14.28
CA HIS A 66 -6.06 0.14 -15.34
C HIS A 66 -6.97 -0.27 -16.52
N LYS A 67 -7.47 -1.51 -16.56
CA LYS A 67 -8.18 -2.08 -17.73
C LYS A 67 -9.70 -2.06 -17.65
N MET A 68 -10.32 -1.60 -16.57
CA MET A 68 -11.75 -1.88 -16.34
C MET A 68 -12.59 -0.60 -16.28
N LYS A 69 -13.31 -0.34 -17.37
CA LYS A 69 -14.26 0.78 -17.57
C LYS A 69 -15.57 0.68 -16.77
N ILE A 70 -15.75 -0.29 -15.87
CA ILE A 70 -17.07 -0.57 -15.28
C ILE A 70 -16.98 -0.80 -13.76
N HIS A 71 -17.99 -0.25 -13.10
CA HIS A 71 -18.27 -0.05 -11.68
C HIS A 71 -18.35 -1.33 -10.81
N HIS A 72 -17.38 -2.24 -10.91
CA HIS A 72 -17.15 -3.29 -9.90
C HIS A 72 -15.67 -3.30 -9.54
N ILE A 73 -15.32 -2.35 -8.66
CA ILE A 73 -14.04 -1.62 -8.69
C ILE A 73 -12.91 -2.30 -7.90
N ILE A 74 -13.21 -3.27 -7.03
CA ILE A 74 -12.22 -4.02 -6.23
C ILE A 74 -12.71 -5.45 -5.94
N SER A 75 -14.02 -5.71 -6.03
CA SER A 75 -14.68 -6.92 -5.53
C SER A 75 -14.61 -8.15 -6.44
N PHE A 76 -13.91 -8.10 -7.57
CA PHE A 76 -13.69 -9.27 -8.44
C PHE A 76 -12.24 -9.41 -8.91
N GLN A 77 -11.36 -8.50 -8.50
CA GLN A 77 -9.96 -8.63 -8.82
C GLN A 77 -9.32 -9.51 -7.78
N LYS A 78 -8.51 -10.48 -8.22
CA LYS A 78 -7.73 -11.32 -7.33
C LYS A 78 -6.24 -11.04 -7.51
N PHE A 79 -5.53 -10.90 -6.41
CA PHE A 79 -4.08 -11.02 -6.39
C PHE A 79 -3.70 -12.33 -5.71
N ILE A 80 -2.44 -12.72 -5.89
CA ILE A 80 -1.87 -13.88 -5.22
C ILE A 80 -1.30 -13.41 -3.88
N VAL A 81 -1.72 -14.03 -2.79
CA VAL A 81 -1.10 -13.85 -1.48
C VAL A 81 -0.04 -14.91 -1.27
N ARG A 82 1.18 -14.47 -0.94
CA ARG A 82 2.28 -15.37 -0.57
C ARG A 82 2.62 -15.22 0.90
N TRP A 83 2.55 -16.31 1.63
CA TRP A 83 2.82 -16.34 3.07
C TRP A 83 4.33 -16.46 3.39
N GLY A 84 5.11 -17.12 2.53
CA GLY A 84 6.57 -17.28 2.66
C GLY A 84 7.41 -16.20 1.98
N SER A 85 8.75 -16.29 2.08
CA SER A 85 9.69 -15.41 1.37
C SER A 85 9.68 -15.67 -0.14
N PHE A 86 10.03 -14.66 -0.94
CA PHE A 86 10.24 -14.82 -2.39
C PHE A 86 11.38 -15.78 -2.73
N GLU A 87 12.39 -15.89 -1.87
CA GLU A 87 13.62 -16.67 -2.07
C GLU A 87 13.49 -18.13 -1.58
N SER A 88 12.39 -18.50 -0.91
CA SER A 88 12.19 -19.85 -0.38
C SER A 88 12.07 -20.88 -1.52
N PRO A 89 12.90 -21.94 -1.54
CA PRO A 89 12.76 -23.03 -2.51
C PRO A 89 11.51 -23.87 -2.18
N GLY A 90 10.58 -23.95 -3.14
CA GLY A 90 9.29 -24.63 -3.01
C GLY A 90 8.28 -24.14 -4.05
N GLU A 91 7.14 -24.84 -4.19
CA GLU A 91 6.07 -24.43 -5.11
C GLU A 91 5.62 -22.99 -4.82
N VAL A 92 5.37 -22.26 -5.91
CA VAL A 92 4.85 -20.89 -5.91
C VAL A 92 3.35 -20.94 -5.56
N ASP A 93 3.03 -21.56 -4.43
CA ASP A 93 1.66 -21.70 -3.96
C ASP A 93 1.30 -20.42 -3.21
N GLY A 94 0.47 -19.61 -3.86
CA GLY A 94 -0.18 -18.48 -3.25
C GLY A 94 -1.68 -18.52 -3.50
N ASP A 95 -2.43 -18.07 -2.53
CA ASP A 95 -3.88 -18.08 -2.59
C ASP A 95 -4.39 -16.90 -3.42
N TYR A 96 -5.28 -17.16 -4.37
CA TYR A 96 -5.99 -16.10 -5.07
C TYR A 96 -7.11 -15.55 -4.19
N LEU A 97 -6.89 -14.35 -3.63
CA LEU A 97 -7.87 -13.67 -2.78
C LEU A 97 -8.36 -12.38 -3.43
N GLU A 98 -9.58 -11.98 -3.11
CA GLU A 98 -10.14 -10.70 -3.54
C GLU A 98 -9.26 -9.54 -3.05
N VAL A 99 -8.98 -8.58 -3.93
CA VAL A 99 -8.10 -7.44 -3.64
C VAL A 99 -8.57 -6.64 -2.44
N GLN A 100 -9.89 -6.53 -2.23
CA GLN A 100 -10.44 -5.88 -1.04
C GLN A 100 -9.94 -6.54 0.25
N ARG A 101 -9.94 -7.88 0.30
CA ARG A 101 -9.47 -8.63 1.47
C ARG A 101 -7.97 -8.45 1.68
N ILE A 102 -7.20 -8.45 0.60
CA ILE A 102 -5.75 -8.26 0.63
C ILE A 102 -5.40 -6.84 1.10
N TYR A 103 -6.14 -5.84 0.62
CA TYR A 103 -6.00 -4.45 1.05
C TYR A 103 -6.24 -4.29 2.56
N GLU A 104 -7.34 -4.86 3.08
CA GLU A 104 -7.61 -4.86 4.53
C GLU A 104 -6.47 -5.48 5.33
N MET A 105 -5.91 -6.60 4.87
CA MET A 105 -4.80 -7.27 5.53
C MET A 105 -3.51 -6.42 5.49
N ALA A 106 -3.18 -5.83 4.34
CA ALA A 106 -2.00 -4.99 4.19
C ALA A 106 -2.10 -3.70 5.03
N VAL A 107 -3.26 -3.05 5.05
CA VAL A 107 -3.51 -1.88 5.91
C VAL A 107 -3.44 -2.28 7.38
N LYS A 108 -3.95 -3.45 7.77
CA LYS A 108 -3.80 -3.95 9.14
C LYS A 108 -2.33 -4.12 9.51
N THR A 109 -1.54 -4.80 8.68
CA THR A 109 -0.09 -4.98 8.93
C THR A 109 0.65 -3.64 9.01
N TRP A 110 0.30 -2.68 8.16
CA TRP A 110 0.82 -1.31 8.24
C TRP A 110 0.42 -0.61 9.54
N SER A 111 -0.82 -0.75 9.99
CA SER A 111 -1.30 -0.18 11.26
C SER A 111 -0.59 -0.79 12.46
N ASP A 112 -0.47 -2.12 12.50
CA ASP A 112 0.23 -2.85 13.56
C ASP A 112 1.71 -2.41 13.64
N TRP A 113 2.37 -2.21 12.49
CA TRP A 113 3.72 -1.66 12.43
C TRP A 113 3.80 -0.23 12.99
N LEU A 114 2.85 0.64 12.63
CA LEU A 114 2.82 2.01 13.14
C LEU A 114 2.66 2.08 14.65
N GLU A 115 1.86 1.19 15.25
CA GLU A 115 1.64 1.16 16.69
C GLU A 115 2.89 0.67 17.45
N THR A 116 3.62 -0.26 16.87
CA THR A 116 4.75 -0.93 17.55
C THR A 116 6.10 -0.26 17.29
N CYS A 117 6.30 0.34 16.11
CA CYS A 117 7.60 0.81 15.66
C CYS A 117 7.71 2.34 15.52
N VAL A 118 6.60 3.08 15.48
CA VAL A 118 6.62 4.54 15.29
C VAL A 118 6.31 5.28 16.59
N ASN A 119 7.26 6.09 17.04
CA ASN A 119 7.05 6.97 18.19
C ASN A 119 6.19 8.19 17.78
N ARG A 120 4.89 8.12 18.08
CA ARG A 120 3.90 9.18 17.79
C ARG A 120 4.16 10.52 18.50
N THR A 121 5.01 10.56 19.52
CA THR A 121 5.41 11.82 20.17
C THR A 121 6.42 12.60 19.34
N LYS A 122 7.19 11.91 18.48
CA LYS A 122 8.21 12.50 17.61
C LYS A 122 7.76 12.58 16.16
N THR A 123 7.07 11.54 15.69
CA THR A 123 6.67 11.41 14.28
C THR A 123 5.20 11.77 14.08
N ARG A 124 4.94 12.71 13.17
CA ARG A 124 3.59 13.02 12.69
C ARG A 124 3.23 12.10 11.52
N LEU A 125 2.00 11.59 11.51
CA LEU A 125 1.52 10.64 10.50
C LEU A 125 0.35 11.21 9.72
N PHE A 126 0.41 11.04 8.40
CA PHE A 126 -0.70 11.30 7.48
C PHE A 126 -0.91 10.11 6.56
N PHE A 127 -2.17 9.82 6.26
CA PHE A 127 -2.54 8.89 5.20
C PHE A 127 -3.43 9.63 4.22
N VAL A 128 -2.97 9.76 2.98
CA VAL A 128 -3.72 10.39 1.90
C VAL A 128 -4.77 9.39 1.43
N SER A 129 -6.03 9.82 1.46
CA SER A 129 -7.16 9.02 1.01
C SER A 129 -7.14 8.85 -0.52
N PHE A 130 -8.20 8.26 -1.07
CA PHE A 130 -8.32 8.02 -2.49
C PHE A 130 -8.11 9.28 -3.33
N SER A 131 -7.13 9.24 -4.24
CA SER A 131 -7.02 10.22 -5.32
C SER A 131 -7.99 9.85 -6.44
N PRO A 132 -9.03 10.66 -6.71
CA PRO A 132 -10.04 10.33 -7.72
C PRO A 132 -9.43 10.18 -9.11
N THR A 133 -9.91 9.20 -9.87
CA THR A 133 -9.60 9.06 -11.28
C THR A 133 -10.61 9.85 -12.10
N HIS A 134 -10.13 10.79 -12.91
CA HIS A 134 -10.98 11.62 -13.78
C HIS A 134 -11.25 10.92 -15.11
N GLU A 135 -11.88 9.76 -15.03
CA GLU A 135 -12.50 9.08 -16.17
C GLU A 135 -14.01 9.39 -16.17
N ARG A 136 -14.72 9.18 -17.29
CA ARG A 136 -16.19 9.38 -17.30
C ARG A 136 -16.86 8.39 -16.34
N PHE A 137 -17.21 8.83 -15.14
CA PHE A 137 -17.95 8.05 -14.14
C PHE A 137 -19.44 8.45 -14.11
N VAL A 138 -20.31 7.45 -14.16
CA VAL A 138 -21.68 7.54 -13.63
C VAL A 138 -21.59 7.20 -12.13
N SER A 139 -22.14 8.09 -11.28
CA SER A 139 -21.97 8.12 -9.82
C SER A 139 -22.47 6.87 -9.08
N SER A 140 -21.72 6.42 -8.06
CA SER A 140 -22.35 5.78 -6.88
C SER A 140 -21.52 6.02 -5.59
N THR A 141 -22.18 6.54 -4.56
CA THR A 141 -21.58 7.25 -3.40
C THR A 141 -21.46 6.38 -2.13
N PHE A 142 -21.38 5.04 -2.22
CA PHE A 142 -21.81 4.21 -1.08
C PHE A 142 -20.73 3.58 -0.17
N LEU A 143 -19.45 3.49 -0.55
CA LEU A 143 -18.55 2.55 0.14
C LEU A 143 -17.62 3.10 1.23
N PHE A 144 -17.43 4.41 1.40
CA PHE A 144 -16.33 4.90 2.26
C PHE A 144 -16.71 5.34 3.68
N ARG A 145 -17.99 5.43 4.03
CA ARG A 145 -18.42 6.01 5.31
C ARG A 145 -18.10 5.14 6.54
N ASN A 146 -17.83 3.83 6.36
CA ASN A 146 -17.65 2.88 7.47
C ASN A 146 -16.20 2.52 7.81
N PHE A 147 -15.19 2.95 7.03
CA PHE A 147 -13.79 2.55 7.26
C PHE A 147 -13.05 3.48 8.23
N LEU A 148 -13.41 4.77 8.27
CA LEU A 148 -12.76 5.77 9.13
C LEU A 148 -13.28 5.79 10.58
N SER A 149 -14.32 5.03 10.90
CA SER A 149 -14.88 4.98 12.26
C SER A 149 -14.18 3.98 13.19
N ASN A 150 -13.26 3.17 12.67
CA ASN A 150 -12.57 2.08 13.41
C ASN A 150 -11.04 2.15 13.31
N LEU A 151 -10.47 3.31 12.98
CA LEU A 151 -9.04 3.61 13.08
C LEU A 151 -8.80 4.61 14.21
#